data_AF-A0A7N4NJA0-F1
#
_entry.id   AF-A0A7N4NJA0-F1
#
_cell.length_a   1.000
_cell.length_b   1.000
_cell.length_c   1.000
_cell.angle_alpha   90.00
_cell.angle_beta   90.00
_cell.angle_gamma   90.00
#
_symmetry.space_group_name_H-M   'P 1'
#
loop_
_entity.id
_entity.type
_entity.pdbx_description
1 polymer ?
#
loop_
_entity_poly.entity_id
_entity_poly.type
_entity_poly.pdbx_seq_one_letter_code
_entity_poly.pdbx_strand_id
1 'polypeptide(L)'
;MGLKAAQKNLFPLRSIDDVVRLFTAELNREEPDLVLLSLVLGFVEHFLAVNRVIPTNVPELSFQSRPAPDPPGGLTYFPVVDLSIIAALYARFTAQIRGAVDLSLYPREGGVSSRELVKKVSDVIWNSLSRSYFKDRAHIQSLFSFITGTKLDSSGVAFAVVGACQALGLRDVHLALSEDHAWVVFGPNGEQTAEVTWHGKGNEDRRGQTSWLYLKGSYMRCDRKMEVAFMVCAINPTIDMHTDSLELLQLQQVRPGTLPQLAPDSGSWPCGALIPGPVGPQVWLPAPWGPRSGSQPRGAPRSGFWPYGVPSLAPGPVGPPDQAFGLMGSQVWLPALWGPQ
;
A
#
# COMPACT_ATOMS: atom_id res chain seq x y z
N MET A 1 9.22 -21.84 7.81
CA MET A 1 10.12 -20.76 7.32
C MET A 1 10.19 -19.65 8.35
N GLY A 2 11.40 -19.19 8.65
CA GLY A 2 11.66 -17.98 9.43
C GLY A 2 12.91 -17.31 8.84
N LEU A 3 13.27 -16.15 9.39
CA LEU A 3 14.46 -15.42 8.95
C LEU A 3 15.71 -16.32 8.99
N LYS A 4 16.36 -16.46 7.84
CA LYS A 4 17.57 -17.28 7.66
C LYS A 4 18.79 -16.55 8.24
N ALA A 5 19.81 -17.29 8.67
CA ALA A 5 21.04 -16.72 9.22
C ALA A 5 21.68 -15.68 8.28
N ALA A 6 21.73 -15.97 6.97
CA ALA A 6 22.24 -15.05 5.96
C ALA A 6 21.50 -13.70 5.92
N GLN A 7 20.18 -13.69 6.18
CA GLN A 7 19.38 -12.46 6.22
C GLN A 7 19.65 -11.68 7.50
N LYS A 8 19.72 -12.40 8.64
CA LYS A 8 19.98 -11.83 9.97
C LYS A 8 21.34 -11.14 10.06
N ASN A 9 22.36 -11.67 9.38
CA ASN A 9 23.73 -11.14 9.42
C ASN A 9 23.90 -9.76 8.77
N LEU A 10 22.90 -9.28 8.02
CA LEU A 10 22.92 -7.94 7.43
C LEU A 10 22.45 -6.85 8.39
N PHE A 11 21.83 -7.24 9.52
CA PHE A 11 21.36 -6.31 10.53
C PHE A 11 22.46 -6.01 11.57
N PRO A 12 22.43 -4.83 12.21
CA PRO A 12 21.43 -3.76 12.04
C PRO A 12 21.67 -2.92 10.78
N LEU A 13 20.59 -2.41 10.18
CA LEU A 13 20.69 -1.50 9.02
C LEU A 13 20.81 -0.07 9.55
N ARG A 14 21.92 0.60 9.24
CA ARG A 14 22.25 1.92 9.80
C ARG A 14 22.21 3.03 8.77
N SER A 15 21.88 2.70 7.53
CA SER A 15 21.89 3.63 6.41
C SER A 15 21.06 3.14 5.23
N ILE A 16 20.79 4.04 4.29
CA ILE A 16 20.20 3.73 2.98
C ILE A 16 21.01 2.64 2.27
N ASP A 17 22.34 2.74 2.27
CA ASP A 17 23.23 1.76 1.64
C ASP A 17 23.03 0.35 2.24
N ASP A 18 22.81 0.24 3.54
CA ASP A 18 22.56 -1.04 4.20
C ASP A 18 21.20 -1.62 3.81
N VAL A 19 20.18 -0.78 3.67
CA VAL A 19 18.87 -1.20 3.12
C VAL A 19 19.04 -1.70 1.69
N VAL A 20 19.75 -0.96 0.82
CA VAL A 20 20.02 -1.38 -0.57
C VAL A 20 20.80 -2.69 -0.62
N ARG A 21 21.76 -2.91 0.29
CA ARG A 21 22.48 -4.18 0.43
C ARG A 21 21.55 -5.33 0.81
N LEU A 22 20.61 -5.11 1.74
CA LEU A 22 19.59 -6.11 2.09
C LEU A 22 18.73 -6.45 0.88
N PHE A 23 18.23 -5.44 0.16
CA PHE A 23 17.41 -5.66 -1.03
C PHE A 23 18.19 -6.41 -2.12
N THR A 24 19.46 -6.05 -2.35
CA THR A 24 20.32 -6.73 -3.32
C THR A 24 20.56 -8.19 -2.93
N ALA A 25 20.82 -8.45 -1.65
CA ALA A 25 21.00 -9.80 -1.14
C ALA A 25 19.73 -10.65 -1.32
N GLU A 26 18.55 -10.09 -1.05
CA GLU A 26 17.25 -10.77 -1.27
C GLU A 26 16.94 -10.98 -2.74
N LEU A 27 17.22 -10.00 -3.60
CA LEU A 27 17.03 -10.11 -5.04
C LEU A 27 17.93 -11.16 -5.70
N ASN A 28 19.06 -11.51 -5.10
CA ASN A 28 19.91 -12.62 -5.56
C ASN A 28 19.40 -14.01 -5.16
N ARG A 29 18.35 -14.09 -4.31
CA ARG A 29 17.72 -15.36 -3.92
C ARG A 29 16.68 -15.77 -4.95
N GLU A 30 16.38 -17.07 -5.02
CA GLU A 30 15.26 -17.57 -5.84
C GLU A 30 13.93 -16.92 -5.41
N GLU A 31 13.63 -16.95 -4.11
CA GLU A 31 12.48 -16.26 -3.51
C GLU A 31 12.97 -15.16 -2.57
N PRO A 32 12.88 -13.87 -2.96
CA PRO A 32 13.09 -12.75 -2.05
C PRO A 32 11.96 -12.70 -1.02
N ASP A 33 12.28 -12.48 0.25
CA ASP A 33 11.29 -12.44 1.33
C ASP A 33 10.54 -11.10 1.34
N LEU A 34 9.33 -11.09 0.79
CA LEU A 34 8.49 -9.89 0.67
C LEU A 34 8.08 -9.34 2.04
N VAL A 35 7.90 -10.23 3.02
CA VAL A 35 7.48 -9.85 4.37
C VAL A 35 8.60 -9.07 5.06
N LEU A 36 9.82 -9.60 5.01
CA LEU A 36 10.99 -8.94 5.57
C LEU A 36 11.20 -7.56 4.94
N LEU A 37 11.22 -7.50 3.60
CA LEU A 37 11.48 -6.25 2.87
C LEU A 37 10.40 -5.19 3.15
N SER A 38 9.13 -5.59 3.26
CA SER A 38 8.02 -4.66 3.51
C SER A 38 8.03 -4.11 4.93
N LEU A 39 8.38 -4.95 5.91
CA LEU A 39 8.55 -4.52 7.29
C LEU A 39 9.71 -3.53 7.43
N VAL A 40 10.83 -3.75 6.75
CA VAL A 40 11.98 -2.84 6.75
C VAL A 40 11.61 -1.49 6.11
N LEU A 41 11.01 -1.49 4.92
CA LEU A 41 10.60 -0.24 4.26
C LEU A 41 9.59 0.54 5.10
N GLY A 42 8.56 -0.13 5.60
CA GLY A 42 7.54 0.53 6.40
C GLY A 42 8.08 1.07 7.73
N PHE A 43 9.05 0.38 8.35
CA PHE A 43 9.73 0.88 9.55
C PHE A 43 10.54 2.15 9.25
N VAL A 44 11.35 2.13 8.18
CA VAL A 44 12.17 3.29 7.77
C VAL A 44 11.27 4.46 7.36
N GLU A 45 10.23 4.22 6.57
CA GLU A 45 9.24 5.23 6.17
C GLU A 45 8.51 5.83 7.37
N HIS A 46 8.17 5.03 8.37
CA HIS A 46 7.51 5.53 9.58
C HIS A 46 8.34 6.61 10.28
N PHE A 47 9.64 6.41 10.47
CA PHE A 47 10.48 7.37 11.17
C PHE A 47 11.04 8.49 10.29
N LEU A 48 10.95 8.36 8.97
CA LEU A 48 11.41 9.40 8.03
C LEU A 48 10.27 10.28 7.50
N ALA A 49 9.03 9.79 7.48
CA ALA A 49 7.86 10.55 7.01
C ALA A 49 6.72 10.68 8.04
N VAL A 50 6.33 9.59 8.70
CA VAL A 50 5.13 9.60 9.58
C VAL A 50 5.38 10.30 10.91
N ASN A 51 6.45 9.94 11.60
CA ASN A 51 6.82 10.49 12.90
C ASN A 51 8.34 10.60 13.01
N ARG A 52 8.84 11.80 12.69
CA ARG A 52 10.28 12.12 12.70
C ARG A 52 10.81 12.54 14.07
N VAL A 53 9.95 12.55 15.10
CA VAL A 53 10.38 12.85 16.47
C VAL A 53 11.10 11.63 17.02
N ILE A 54 12.39 11.80 17.36
CA ILE A 54 13.20 10.75 17.99
C ILE A 54 12.62 10.46 19.38
N PRO A 55 12.07 9.26 19.64
CA PRO A 55 11.53 8.94 20.95
C PRO A 55 12.66 8.77 21.96
N THR A 56 12.61 9.53 23.04
CA THR A 56 13.59 9.49 24.13
C THR A 56 13.27 8.43 25.18
N ASN A 57 12.05 7.88 25.13
CA ASN A 57 11.52 6.91 26.09
C ASN A 57 11.58 5.46 25.60
N VAL A 58 12.14 5.19 24.42
CA VAL A 58 12.25 3.84 23.84
C VAL A 58 13.73 3.49 23.65
N PRO A 59 14.38 2.87 24.64
CA PRO A 59 15.84 2.66 24.62
C PRO A 59 16.31 1.68 23.54
N GLU A 60 15.41 0.83 23.05
CA GLU A 60 15.68 -0.15 21.99
C GLU A 60 15.73 0.49 20.61
N LEU A 61 15.22 1.72 20.44
CA LEU A 61 15.24 2.42 19.17
C LEU A 61 16.44 3.37 19.13
N SER A 62 17.33 3.16 18.15
CA SER A 62 18.51 4.00 17.95
C SER A 62 18.49 4.71 16.60
N PHE A 63 19.19 5.84 16.52
CA PHE A 63 19.30 6.65 15.30
C PHE A 63 20.77 6.92 15.00
N GLN A 64 21.16 6.66 13.75
CA GLN A 64 22.51 6.89 13.27
C GLN A 64 22.60 8.30 12.68
N SER A 65 23.46 9.15 13.26
CA SER A 65 23.74 10.47 12.70
C SER A 65 24.69 10.38 11.50
N ARG A 66 24.44 11.20 10.48
CA ARG A 66 25.31 11.40 9.31
C ARG A 66 25.34 12.87 8.91
N PRO A 67 26.41 13.35 8.27
CA PRO A 67 26.44 14.71 7.71
C PRO A 67 25.37 14.88 6.62
N ALA A 68 24.62 15.97 6.68
CA ALA A 68 23.70 16.37 5.61
C ALA A 68 24.48 16.77 4.34
N PRO A 69 23.97 16.45 3.13
CA PRO A 69 24.71 16.64 1.87
C PRO A 69 24.90 18.10 1.45
N ASP A 70 24.13 19.07 1.94
CA ASP A 70 24.15 20.47 1.49
C ASP A 70 24.13 21.52 2.64
N PRO A 71 24.56 22.78 2.37
CA PRO A 71 24.37 23.91 3.28
C PRO A 71 22.90 24.06 3.73
N PRO A 72 22.62 24.28 5.02
CA PRO A 72 23.47 24.96 6.00
C PRO A 72 24.51 24.05 6.68
N GLY A 73 24.64 22.79 6.28
CA GLY A 73 25.39 21.80 7.04
C GLY A 73 24.59 21.40 8.28
N GLY A 74 24.69 20.14 8.66
CA GLY A 74 23.89 19.59 9.75
C GLY A 74 24.03 18.08 9.86
N LEU A 75 23.28 17.49 10.79
CA LEU A 75 23.17 16.05 10.94
C LEU A 75 21.80 15.58 10.45
N THR A 76 21.78 14.58 9.58
CA THR A 76 20.60 13.76 9.31
C THR A 76 20.64 12.54 10.24
N TYR A 77 19.46 12.04 10.60
CA TYR A 77 19.32 10.90 11.49
C TYR A 77 18.59 9.79 10.77
N PHE A 78 19.26 8.66 10.57
CA PHE A 78 18.66 7.47 9.98
C PHE A 78 18.14 6.55 11.09
N PRO A 79 16.89 6.06 11.01
CA PRO A 79 16.36 5.11 11.99
C PRO A 79 17.10 3.77 11.86
N VAL A 80 17.83 3.37 12.90
CA VAL A 80 18.55 2.10 12.89
C VAL A 80 17.54 0.96 12.93
N VAL A 81 17.61 0.09 11.95
CA VAL A 81 16.72 -1.07 11.86
C VAL A 81 17.39 -2.22 12.60
N ASP A 82 17.00 -2.41 13.85
CA ASP A 82 17.52 -3.49 14.69
C ASP A 82 16.85 -4.84 14.39
N LEU A 83 17.66 -5.91 14.45
CA LEU A 83 17.19 -7.26 14.15
C LEU A 83 16.08 -7.71 15.10
N SER A 84 16.18 -7.39 16.39
CA SER A 84 15.19 -7.77 17.40
C SER A 84 13.80 -7.24 17.05
N ILE A 85 13.72 -5.97 16.67
CA ILE A 85 12.47 -5.28 16.32
C ILE A 85 11.86 -5.92 15.06
N ILE A 86 12.64 -6.03 13.98
CA ILE A 86 12.14 -6.60 12.72
C ILE A 86 11.79 -8.08 12.85
N ALA A 87 12.60 -8.86 13.58
CA ALA A 87 12.32 -10.27 13.82
C ALA A 87 11.02 -10.46 14.64
N ALA A 88 10.75 -9.60 15.62
CA ALA A 88 9.51 -9.63 16.39
C ALA A 88 8.29 -9.31 15.51
N LEU A 89 8.37 -8.27 14.67
CA LEU A 89 7.31 -7.90 13.72
C LEU A 89 7.06 -9.01 12.70
N TYR A 90 8.13 -9.61 12.16
CA TYR A 90 8.06 -10.74 11.24
C TYR A 90 7.42 -11.98 11.90
N ALA A 91 7.83 -12.30 13.12
CA ALA A 91 7.27 -13.40 13.89
C ALA A 91 5.77 -13.18 14.16
N ARG A 92 5.37 -11.96 14.50
CA ARG A 92 3.97 -11.60 14.72
C ARG A 92 3.13 -11.79 13.45
N PHE A 93 3.60 -11.29 12.31
CA PHE A 93 2.90 -11.49 11.02
C PHE A 93 2.77 -12.97 10.69
N THR A 94 3.87 -13.72 10.70
CA THR A 94 3.86 -15.13 10.33
C THR A 94 3.06 -16.01 11.29
N ALA A 95 3.07 -15.71 12.60
CA ALA A 95 2.24 -16.39 13.59
C ALA A 95 0.75 -16.13 13.36
N GLN A 96 0.36 -14.89 13.07
CA GLN A 96 -1.02 -14.52 12.76
C GLN A 96 -1.55 -15.29 11.54
N ILE A 97 -0.77 -15.35 10.45
CA ILE A 97 -1.17 -16.05 9.23
C ILE A 97 -1.22 -17.57 9.44
N ARG A 98 -0.16 -18.16 10.01
CA ARG A 98 -0.08 -19.61 10.23
C ARG A 98 -1.07 -20.12 11.26
N GLY A 99 -1.43 -19.31 12.26
CA GLY A 99 -2.43 -19.66 13.26
C GLY A 99 -3.86 -19.62 12.71
N ALA A 100 -4.12 -18.83 11.66
CA ALA A 100 -5.46 -18.64 11.11
C ALA A 100 -5.76 -19.49 9.86
N VAL A 101 -4.73 -20.01 9.19
CA VAL A 101 -4.84 -20.81 7.96
C VAL A 101 -4.25 -22.19 8.19
N ASP A 102 -5.11 -23.18 8.34
CA ASP A 102 -4.72 -24.59 8.41
C ASP A 102 -4.59 -25.16 6.98
N LEU A 103 -3.35 -25.38 6.54
CA LEU A 103 -3.07 -25.92 5.20
C LEU A 103 -3.53 -27.37 5.02
N SER A 104 -3.78 -28.13 6.09
CA SER A 104 -4.27 -29.52 5.97
C SER A 104 -5.68 -29.61 5.38
N LEU A 105 -6.46 -28.53 5.54
CA LEU A 105 -7.82 -28.40 4.99
C LEU A 105 -7.84 -28.04 3.50
N TYR A 106 -6.69 -27.72 2.92
CA TYR A 106 -6.58 -27.27 1.53
C TYR A 106 -5.52 -28.10 0.78
N PRO A 107 -5.89 -29.30 0.29
CA PRO A 107 -4.99 -30.13 -0.50
C PRO A 107 -4.47 -29.37 -1.73
N ARG A 108 -3.15 -29.45 -1.96
CA ARG A 108 -2.46 -28.77 -3.07
C ARG A 108 -2.00 -29.78 -4.10
N GLU A 109 -2.86 -30.09 -5.06
CA GLU A 109 -2.50 -30.96 -6.18
C GLU A 109 -1.43 -30.29 -7.04
N GLY A 110 -0.32 -31.00 -7.30
CA GLY A 110 0.78 -30.47 -8.12
C GLY A 110 1.50 -29.24 -7.55
N GLY A 111 1.35 -28.95 -6.24
CA GLY A 111 1.94 -27.77 -5.60
C GLY A 111 1.22 -26.45 -5.89
N VAL A 112 0.05 -26.52 -6.53
CA VAL A 112 -0.77 -25.36 -6.91
C VAL A 112 -1.80 -25.04 -5.82
N SER A 113 -2.12 -23.76 -5.65
CA SER A 113 -3.09 -23.28 -4.66
C SER A 113 -4.50 -23.26 -5.23
N SER A 114 -5.51 -23.58 -4.41
CA SER A 114 -6.92 -23.49 -4.79
C SER A 114 -7.48 -22.08 -4.54
N ARG A 115 -8.61 -21.76 -5.18
CA ARG A 115 -9.31 -20.48 -4.99
C ARG A 115 -9.79 -20.29 -3.55
N GLU A 116 -10.21 -21.37 -2.91
CA GLU A 116 -10.70 -21.38 -1.53
C GLU A 116 -9.57 -21.04 -0.55
N LEU A 117 -8.37 -21.57 -0.79
CA LEU A 117 -7.18 -21.25 0.00
C LEU A 117 -6.79 -19.78 -0.14
N VAL A 118 -6.72 -19.26 -1.37
CA VAL A 118 -6.41 -17.84 -1.63
C VAL A 118 -7.45 -16.93 -0.99
N LYS A 119 -8.75 -17.27 -1.13
CA LYS A 119 -9.83 -16.55 -0.47
C LYS A 119 -9.69 -16.59 1.05
N LYS A 120 -9.35 -17.73 1.64
CA LYS A 120 -9.15 -17.85 3.09
C LYS A 120 -8.04 -16.93 3.59
N VAL A 121 -6.91 -16.87 2.88
CA VAL A 121 -5.82 -15.95 3.23
C VAL A 121 -6.28 -14.49 3.09
N SER A 122 -7.00 -14.15 2.02
CA SER A 122 -7.61 -12.83 1.84
C SER A 122 -8.54 -12.45 2.98
N ASP A 123 -9.42 -13.36 3.40
CA ASP A 123 -10.36 -13.13 4.50
C ASP A 123 -9.60 -12.92 5.84
N VAL A 124 -8.46 -13.59 6.05
CA VAL A 124 -7.63 -13.37 7.24
C VAL A 124 -7.03 -11.96 7.26
N ILE A 125 -6.46 -11.49 6.14
CA ILE A 125 -5.94 -10.13 6.03
C ILE A 125 -7.08 -9.12 6.24
N TRP A 126 -8.19 -9.29 5.51
CA TRP A 126 -9.34 -8.40 5.56
C TRP A 126 -9.91 -8.24 6.97
N ASN A 127 -10.18 -9.36 7.64
CA ASN A 127 -10.78 -9.35 8.99
C ASN A 127 -9.83 -8.84 10.08
N SER A 128 -8.53 -8.74 9.77
CA SER A 128 -7.53 -8.17 10.67
C SER A 128 -7.43 -6.63 10.55
N LEU A 129 -8.06 -6.02 9.55
CA LEU A 129 -8.03 -4.57 9.35
C LEU A 129 -9.00 -3.87 10.30
N SER A 130 -8.62 -2.67 10.73
CA SER A 130 -9.51 -1.75 11.45
C SER A 130 -10.79 -1.48 10.65
N ARG A 131 -11.96 -1.56 11.28
CA ARG A 131 -13.25 -1.37 10.60
C ARG A 131 -13.48 0.04 10.04
N SER A 132 -12.82 1.04 10.63
CA SER A 132 -12.99 2.44 10.24
C SER A 132 -11.65 3.17 10.27
N TYR A 133 -11.16 3.55 9.10
CA TYR A 133 -10.03 4.45 8.90
C TYR A 133 -10.14 5.08 7.52
N PHE A 134 -9.40 6.17 7.31
CA PHE A 134 -9.30 6.81 6.00
C PHE A 134 -8.44 5.95 5.07
N LYS A 135 -9.09 5.32 4.08
CA LYS A 135 -8.46 4.41 3.11
C LYS A 135 -7.47 5.11 2.17
N ASP A 136 -7.62 6.42 1.99
CA ASP A 136 -6.75 7.27 1.16
C ASP A 136 -5.61 7.91 1.98
N ARG A 137 -5.38 7.46 3.23
CA ARG A 137 -4.31 8.00 4.07
C ARG A 137 -2.96 7.57 3.51
N ALA A 138 -1.96 8.44 3.57
CA ALA A 138 -0.58 8.07 3.26
C ALA A 138 0.01 7.09 4.31
N HIS A 139 1.08 6.39 3.92
CA HIS A 139 1.90 5.54 4.79
C HIS A 139 1.21 4.30 5.39
N ILE A 140 0.15 3.83 4.73
CA ILE A 140 -0.57 2.61 5.13
C ILE A 140 -0.46 1.49 4.07
N GLN A 141 0.54 1.49 3.22
CA GLN A 141 0.72 0.52 2.13
C GLN A 141 1.58 -0.69 2.53
N SER A 142 2.34 -0.60 3.61
CA SER A 142 3.32 -1.62 4.02
C SER A 142 2.79 -2.60 5.07
N LEU A 143 3.43 -3.78 5.18
CA LEU A 143 3.13 -4.74 6.25
C LEU A 143 3.48 -4.21 7.65
N PHE A 144 4.35 -3.20 7.74
CA PHE A 144 4.59 -2.50 9.00
C PHE A 144 3.31 -1.79 9.47
N SER A 145 2.61 -1.08 8.58
CA SER A 145 1.32 -0.46 8.89
C SER A 145 0.26 -1.52 9.25
N PHE A 146 0.25 -2.65 8.56
CA PHE A 146 -0.65 -3.75 8.89
C PHE A 146 -0.45 -4.27 10.32
N ILE A 147 0.80 -4.56 10.72
CA ILE A 147 1.09 -5.14 12.04
C ILE A 147 0.98 -4.12 13.18
N THR A 148 1.44 -2.88 12.96
CA THR A 148 1.46 -1.86 14.01
C THR A 148 0.15 -1.08 14.11
N GLY A 149 -0.51 -0.86 12.98
CA GLY A 149 -1.69 0.01 12.88
C GLY A 149 -2.97 -0.67 12.41
N THR A 150 -2.93 -1.94 11.95
CA THR A 150 -4.07 -2.67 11.35
C THR A 150 -4.75 -1.91 10.20
N LYS A 151 -3.96 -1.17 9.42
CA LYS A 151 -4.45 -0.33 8.31
C LYS A 151 -3.69 -0.68 7.05
N LEU A 152 -4.43 -0.86 5.95
CA LEU A 152 -3.88 -1.04 4.62
C LEU A 152 -4.65 -0.21 3.59
N ASP A 153 -3.98 0.38 2.61
CA ASP A 153 -4.68 0.88 1.43
C ASP A 153 -5.08 -0.29 0.49
N SER A 154 -5.76 0.02 -0.61
CA SER A 154 -6.32 -1.02 -1.51
C SER A 154 -5.23 -1.95 -2.05
N SER A 155 -4.17 -1.41 -2.63
CA SER A 155 -3.07 -2.19 -3.23
C SER A 155 -2.21 -2.86 -2.15
N GLY A 156 -2.05 -2.23 -0.98
CA GLY A 156 -1.40 -2.80 0.19
C GLY A 156 -2.09 -4.07 0.70
N VAL A 157 -3.42 -4.16 0.63
CA VAL A 157 -4.15 -5.42 0.94
C VAL A 157 -3.77 -6.53 -0.04
N ALA A 158 -3.77 -6.26 -1.35
CA ALA A 158 -3.39 -7.26 -2.35
C ALA A 158 -1.94 -7.73 -2.14
N PHE A 159 -1.01 -6.80 -1.89
CA PHE A 159 0.37 -7.12 -1.57
C PHE A 159 0.48 -7.95 -0.28
N ALA A 160 -0.28 -7.61 0.77
CA ALA A 160 -0.26 -8.35 2.03
C ALA A 160 -0.77 -9.79 1.88
N VAL A 161 -1.76 -10.02 1.01
CA VAL A 161 -2.21 -11.37 0.65
C VAL A 161 -1.10 -12.16 -0.03
N VAL A 162 -0.39 -11.58 -0.98
CA VAL A 162 0.76 -12.23 -1.65
C VAL A 162 1.88 -12.55 -0.64
N GLY A 163 2.23 -11.61 0.25
CA GLY A 163 3.20 -11.84 1.31
C GLY A 163 2.77 -12.94 2.30
N ALA A 164 1.50 -13.00 2.66
CA ALA A 164 0.94 -14.06 3.50
C ALA A 164 0.97 -15.43 2.82
N CYS A 165 0.61 -15.49 1.54
CA CYS A 165 0.72 -16.68 0.70
C CYS A 165 2.17 -17.17 0.61
N GLN A 166 3.13 -16.26 0.39
CA GLN A 166 4.55 -16.60 0.41
C GLN A 166 4.98 -17.18 1.77
N ALA A 167 4.55 -16.58 2.89
CA ALA A 167 4.88 -17.06 4.24
C ALA A 167 4.32 -18.47 4.56
N LEU A 168 3.26 -18.87 3.88
CA LEU A 168 2.65 -20.21 3.89
C LEU A 168 3.30 -21.18 2.87
N GLY A 169 4.22 -20.73 2.02
CA GLY A 169 4.85 -21.54 0.98
C GLY A 169 3.99 -21.75 -0.27
N LEU A 170 3.07 -20.82 -0.55
CA LEU A 170 2.23 -20.81 -1.75
C LEU A 170 2.96 -20.04 -2.86
N ARG A 171 3.84 -20.75 -3.57
CA ARG A 171 4.75 -20.14 -4.55
C ARG A 171 4.04 -19.63 -5.81
N ASP A 172 2.90 -20.22 -6.16
CA ASP A 172 2.13 -19.94 -7.37
C ASP A 172 1.27 -18.67 -7.28
N VAL A 173 1.06 -18.13 -6.09
CA VAL A 173 0.23 -16.93 -5.89
C VAL A 173 1.06 -15.67 -6.08
N HIS A 174 0.68 -14.85 -7.05
CA HIS A 174 1.41 -13.66 -7.46
C HIS A 174 0.52 -12.42 -7.56
N LEU A 175 1.15 -11.25 -7.46
CA LEU A 175 0.46 -9.97 -7.59
C LEU A 175 0.13 -9.69 -9.05
N ALA A 176 -1.09 -9.22 -9.30
CA ALA A 176 -1.50 -8.67 -10.58
C ALA A 176 -1.85 -7.19 -10.41
N LEU A 177 -1.36 -6.37 -11.34
CA LEU A 177 -1.51 -4.91 -11.29
C LEU A 177 -2.06 -4.38 -12.61
N SER A 178 -3.07 -3.54 -12.51
CA SER A 178 -3.40 -2.57 -13.56
C SER A 178 -2.89 -1.19 -13.18
N GLU A 179 -3.31 -0.16 -13.92
CA GLU A 179 -2.90 1.22 -13.65
C GLU A 179 -3.54 1.81 -12.37
N ASP A 180 -4.64 1.22 -11.88
CA ASP A 180 -5.43 1.76 -10.76
C ASP A 180 -6.03 0.66 -9.85
N HIS A 181 -5.65 -0.61 -10.03
CA HIS A 181 -6.16 -1.71 -9.20
C HIS A 181 -5.16 -2.85 -9.05
N ALA A 182 -5.34 -3.64 -8.00
CA ALA A 182 -4.50 -4.78 -7.68
C ALA A 182 -5.34 -5.99 -7.27
N TRP A 183 -4.95 -7.16 -7.75
CA TRP A 183 -5.55 -8.44 -7.38
C TRP A 183 -4.48 -9.54 -7.40
N VAL A 184 -4.86 -10.82 -7.27
CA VAL A 184 -3.90 -11.93 -7.33
C VAL A 184 -4.16 -12.86 -8.50
N VAL A 185 -3.09 -13.39 -9.06
CA VAL A 185 -3.09 -14.53 -10.00
C VAL A 185 -2.51 -15.76 -9.33
N PHE A 186 -3.03 -16.94 -9.65
CA PHE A 186 -2.62 -18.22 -9.07
C PHE A 186 -3.06 -19.38 -9.98
N GLY A 187 -2.85 -20.61 -9.53
CA GLY A 187 -3.31 -21.79 -10.28
C GLY A 187 -2.25 -22.28 -11.28
N PRO A 188 -2.57 -23.32 -12.07
CA PRO A 188 -1.68 -23.80 -13.12
C PRO A 188 -1.39 -22.66 -14.11
N ASN A 189 -0.12 -22.44 -14.44
CA ASN A 189 0.36 -21.36 -15.31
C ASN A 189 0.00 -19.91 -14.87
N GLY A 190 -0.54 -19.71 -13.66
CA GLY A 190 -0.99 -18.39 -13.19
C GLY A 190 -2.22 -17.85 -13.95
N GLU A 191 -3.07 -18.72 -14.49
CA GLU A 191 -4.23 -18.34 -15.30
C GLU A 191 -5.45 -17.92 -14.46
N GLN A 192 -5.54 -18.37 -13.21
CA GLN A 192 -6.68 -18.02 -12.35
C GLN A 192 -6.44 -16.65 -11.71
N THR A 193 -7.50 -15.84 -11.65
CA THR A 193 -7.50 -14.54 -10.95
C THR A 193 -8.45 -14.58 -9.76
N ALA A 194 -8.14 -13.86 -8.69
CA ALA A 194 -9.07 -13.60 -7.59
C ALA A 194 -8.96 -12.16 -7.10
N GLU A 195 -10.12 -11.51 -6.97
CA GLU A 195 -10.25 -10.24 -6.26
C GLU A 195 -10.02 -10.45 -4.76
N VAL A 196 -9.12 -9.66 -4.18
CA VAL A 196 -8.72 -9.76 -2.76
C VAL A 196 -8.81 -8.43 -2.02
N THR A 197 -9.15 -7.35 -2.73
CA THR A 197 -9.24 -5.99 -2.18
C THR A 197 -10.41 -5.23 -2.79
N TRP A 198 -10.71 -4.06 -2.26
CA TRP A 198 -11.72 -3.15 -2.80
C TRP A 198 -11.14 -2.26 -3.91
N HIS A 199 -11.98 -1.79 -4.82
CA HIS A 199 -11.66 -0.70 -5.75
C HIS A 199 -12.64 0.47 -5.54
N GLY A 200 -12.14 1.70 -5.45
CA GLY A 200 -12.95 2.90 -5.27
C GLY A 200 -13.70 3.00 -3.93
N LYS A 201 -14.69 3.91 -3.89
CA LYS A 201 -15.50 4.25 -2.68
C LYS A 201 -16.90 3.64 -2.68
N GLY A 202 -17.25 2.84 -3.70
CA GLY A 202 -18.57 2.23 -3.89
C GLY A 202 -18.56 0.71 -3.67
N ASN A 203 -19.71 0.14 -3.33
CA ASN A 203 -19.87 -1.28 -3.00
C ASN A 203 -20.19 -2.16 -4.23
N GLU A 204 -19.74 -1.78 -5.42
CA GLU A 204 -20.09 -2.46 -6.67
C GLU A 204 -19.09 -3.58 -6.98
N ASP A 205 -19.60 -4.82 -7.02
CA ASP A 205 -18.92 -5.97 -7.61
C ASP A 205 -18.80 -5.75 -9.13
N ARG A 206 -17.58 -5.49 -9.61
CA ARG A 206 -17.30 -5.21 -11.03
C ARG A 206 -16.56 -6.36 -11.73
N ARG A 207 -16.62 -7.58 -11.19
CA ARG A 207 -16.04 -8.78 -11.81
C ARG A 207 -16.68 -9.03 -13.19
N GLY A 208 -15.88 -9.12 -14.25
CA GLY A 208 -16.34 -9.51 -15.60
C GLY A 208 -16.62 -8.39 -16.61
N GLN A 209 -16.28 -7.13 -16.33
CA GLN A 209 -16.40 -6.04 -17.31
C GLN A 209 -15.10 -5.83 -18.12
N THR A 210 -15.23 -5.59 -19.43
CA THR A 210 -14.12 -5.16 -20.31
C THR A 210 -13.79 -3.67 -20.08
N SER A 211 -13.33 -3.33 -18.88
CA SER A 211 -13.02 -1.96 -18.49
C SER A 211 -11.52 -1.67 -18.61
N TRP A 212 -11.16 -0.39 -18.74
CA TRP A 212 -9.77 0.09 -18.66
C TRP A 212 -9.08 -0.41 -17.37
N LEU A 213 -9.84 -0.58 -16.29
CA LEU A 213 -9.39 -1.13 -15.01
C LEU A 213 -8.66 -2.47 -15.11
N TYR A 214 -9.02 -3.31 -16.09
CA TYR A 214 -8.39 -4.61 -16.30
C TYR A 214 -7.53 -4.65 -17.58
N LEU A 215 -7.30 -3.50 -18.22
CA LEU A 215 -6.45 -3.32 -19.40
C LEU A 215 -6.76 -4.31 -20.54
N LYS A 216 -8.03 -4.71 -20.70
CA LYS A 216 -8.48 -5.76 -21.65
C LYS A 216 -7.67 -7.07 -21.54
N GLY A 217 -7.19 -7.41 -20.34
CA GLY A 217 -6.38 -8.59 -20.08
C GLY A 217 -4.86 -8.36 -20.18
N SER A 218 -4.41 -7.18 -20.64
CA SER A 218 -2.99 -6.79 -20.74
C SER A 218 -2.47 -6.13 -19.45
N TYR A 219 -2.84 -6.68 -18.30
CA TYR A 219 -2.35 -6.24 -17.00
C TYR A 219 -1.01 -6.90 -16.66
N MET A 220 -0.30 -6.33 -15.70
CA MET A 220 0.97 -6.86 -15.25
C MET A 220 0.76 -8.08 -14.35
N ARG A 221 1.32 -9.23 -14.74
CA ARG A 221 1.45 -10.41 -13.88
C ARG A 221 2.85 -10.40 -13.30
N CYS A 222 2.96 -10.09 -12.01
CA CYS A 222 4.26 -9.93 -11.37
C CYS A 222 4.91 -11.29 -11.09
N ASP A 223 6.22 -11.36 -11.25
CA ASP A 223 7.02 -12.34 -10.51
C ASP A 223 7.44 -11.78 -9.15
N ARG A 224 8.23 -12.53 -8.38
CA ARG A 224 8.72 -12.07 -7.06
C ARG A 224 9.60 -10.82 -7.13
N LYS A 225 10.32 -10.60 -8.23
CA LYS A 225 11.22 -9.43 -8.39
C LYS A 225 10.40 -8.20 -8.72
N MET A 226 9.36 -8.34 -9.54
CA MET A 226 8.39 -7.30 -9.84
C MET A 226 7.56 -6.92 -8.62
N GLU A 227 7.24 -7.86 -7.73
CA GLU A 227 6.61 -7.56 -6.43
C GLU A 227 7.53 -6.76 -5.50
N VAL A 228 8.84 -7.01 -5.53
CA VAL A 228 9.84 -6.16 -4.86
C VAL A 228 9.94 -4.79 -5.52
N ALA A 229 9.82 -4.70 -6.85
CA ALA A 229 9.77 -3.40 -7.52
C ALA A 229 8.50 -2.61 -7.14
N PHE A 230 7.35 -3.28 -7.06
CA PHE A 230 6.09 -2.69 -6.62
C PHE A 230 6.22 -2.03 -5.25
N MET A 231 6.75 -2.74 -4.25
CA MET A 231 6.89 -2.17 -2.90
C MET A 231 7.90 -1.01 -2.82
N VAL A 232 8.92 -1.00 -3.69
CA VAL A 232 9.84 0.15 -3.81
C VAL A 232 9.14 1.36 -4.44
N CYS A 233 8.33 1.14 -5.49
CA CYS A 233 7.50 2.20 -6.07
C CYS A 233 6.41 2.69 -5.09
N ALA A 234 5.95 1.83 -4.20
CA ALA A 234 4.97 2.17 -3.17
C ALA A 234 5.56 2.94 -1.98
N ILE A 235 6.89 3.14 -1.91
CA ILE A 235 7.48 4.05 -0.91
C ILE A 235 6.86 5.43 -1.11
N ASN A 236 6.36 6.02 -0.02
CA ASN A 236 5.76 7.35 -0.04
C ASN A 236 6.68 8.33 0.71
N PRO A 237 7.44 9.19 -0.02
CA PRO A 237 8.34 10.15 0.61
C PRO A 237 7.64 11.32 1.32
N THR A 238 6.36 11.55 1.06
CA THR A 238 5.64 12.75 1.49
C THR A 238 5.45 12.79 3.00
N ILE A 239 5.90 13.87 3.64
CA ILE A 239 5.74 14.13 5.08
C ILE A 239 4.43 14.88 5.32
N ASP A 240 4.20 15.92 4.52
CA ASP A 240 3.00 16.74 4.50
C ASP A 240 2.76 17.25 3.07
N MET A 241 1.72 18.06 2.86
CA MET A 241 1.32 18.54 1.53
C MET A 241 2.41 19.30 0.76
N HIS A 242 3.48 19.76 1.42
CA HIS A 242 4.52 20.60 0.84
C HIS A 242 5.94 20.08 1.04
N THR A 243 6.09 18.95 1.73
CA THR A 243 7.41 18.50 2.19
C THR A 243 7.55 17.00 1.95
N ASP A 244 8.66 16.61 1.32
CA ASP A 244 9.07 15.22 1.15
C ASP A 244 10.34 14.91 1.96
N SER A 245 10.52 13.66 2.37
CA SER A 245 11.78 13.15 2.92
C SER A 245 12.78 12.90 1.80
N LEU A 246 13.90 13.62 1.86
CA LEU A 246 15.02 13.43 0.94
C LEU A 246 15.61 12.03 1.05
N GLU A 247 15.66 11.46 2.26
CA GLU A 247 16.19 10.12 2.50
C GLU A 247 15.32 9.03 1.85
N LEU A 248 13.99 9.19 1.90
CA LEU A 248 13.07 8.26 1.22
C LEU A 248 13.11 8.42 -0.30
N LEU A 249 13.22 9.66 -0.80
CA LEU A 249 13.44 9.91 -2.23
C LEU A 249 14.74 9.25 -2.70
N GLN A 250 15.84 9.40 -1.94
CA GLN A 250 17.11 8.75 -2.23
C GLN A 250 16.98 7.23 -2.19
N LEU A 251 16.35 6.66 -1.17
CA LEU A 251 16.13 5.21 -1.05
C LEU A 251 15.32 4.66 -2.23
N GLN A 252 14.28 5.36 -2.66
CA GLN A 252 13.46 4.97 -3.80
C GLN A 252 14.21 5.10 -5.13
N GLN A 253 15.08 6.11 -5.28
CA GLN A 253 15.90 6.32 -6.48
C GLN A 253 17.08 5.34 -6.59
N VAL A 254 17.71 5.00 -5.47
CA VAL A 254 18.80 4.02 -5.40
C VAL A 254 18.20 2.62 -5.51
N ARG A 255 17.76 2.30 -6.73
CA ARG A 255 17.27 0.97 -7.09
C ARG A 255 18.45 0.00 -7.07
N PRO A 256 18.32 -1.18 -6.42
CA PRO A 256 19.26 -2.28 -6.63
C PRO A 256 19.44 -2.51 -8.13
N GLY A 257 20.69 -2.55 -8.61
CA GLY A 257 20.99 -2.69 -10.05
C GLY A 257 20.44 -3.95 -10.71
N THR A 258 19.92 -4.89 -9.91
CA THR A 258 19.28 -6.14 -10.33
C THR A 258 17.76 -6.06 -10.47
N LEU A 259 17.12 -4.95 -10.07
CA LEU A 259 15.70 -4.76 -10.38
C LEU A 259 15.54 -4.48 -11.88
N PRO A 260 14.59 -5.13 -12.58
CA PRO A 260 14.32 -4.78 -13.96
C PRO A 260 14.04 -3.29 -14.06
N GLN A 261 14.61 -2.66 -15.08
CA GLN A 261 14.29 -1.29 -15.43
C GLN A 261 12.83 -1.30 -15.89
N LEU A 262 11.91 -1.06 -14.94
CA LEU A 262 10.51 -0.77 -15.24
C LEU A 262 10.47 0.64 -15.84
N ALA A 263 11.01 0.77 -17.05
CA ALA A 263 10.87 1.94 -17.91
C ALA A 263 10.12 1.49 -19.16
N PRO A 264 9.17 2.29 -19.67
CA PRO A 264 8.41 1.94 -20.84
C PRO A 264 9.16 2.48 -22.07
N ASP A 265 9.23 1.71 -23.15
CA ASP A 265 9.55 2.26 -24.48
C ASP A 265 8.47 3.25 -24.97
N SER A 266 7.50 3.60 -24.13
CA SER A 266 6.46 4.60 -24.35
C SER A 266 6.09 5.34 -23.05
N GLY A 267 6.89 6.32 -22.65
CA GLY A 267 6.44 7.61 -22.08
C GLY A 267 5.44 7.72 -20.92
N SER A 268 4.99 6.66 -20.24
CA SER A 268 4.06 6.79 -19.11
C SER A 268 4.13 5.59 -18.15
N TRP A 269 4.73 5.78 -16.97
CA TRP A 269 4.38 5.00 -15.78
C TRP A 269 3.50 5.85 -14.87
N PRO A 270 2.39 5.31 -14.32
CA PRO A 270 1.45 6.05 -13.51
C PRO A 270 1.73 5.88 -12.00
N CYS A 271 3.00 5.88 -11.55
CA CYS A 271 3.28 5.80 -10.11
C CYS A 271 2.60 6.93 -9.32
N GLY A 272 2.31 8.07 -9.96
CA GLY A 272 1.53 9.16 -9.36
C GLY A 272 0.04 8.89 -9.15
N ALA A 273 -0.54 7.80 -9.72
CA ALA A 273 -1.96 7.48 -9.59
C ALA A 273 -2.25 6.45 -8.48
N LEU A 274 -1.26 5.59 -8.14
CA LEU A 274 -1.39 4.59 -7.08
C LEU A 274 -0.99 5.11 -5.69
N ILE A 275 -0.39 6.30 -5.63
CA ILE A 275 -0.09 7.03 -4.39
C ILE A 275 -1.16 8.13 -4.26
N PRO A 276 -2.03 8.12 -3.23
CA PRO A 276 -2.98 9.21 -3.04
C PRO A 276 -2.21 10.50 -2.70
N GLY A 277 -2.04 11.37 -3.68
CA GLY A 277 -1.61 12.75 -3.48
C GLY A 277 -2.74 13.62 -2.88
N PRO A 278 -2.41 14.74 -2.22
CA PRO A 278 -3.41 15.60 -1.61
C PRO A 278 -4.31 16.23 -2.67
N VAL A 279 -5.61 15.99 -2.56
CA VAL A 279 -6.64 16.61 -3.41
C VAL A 279 -6.84 18.05 -2.95
N GLY A 280 -6.17 19.00 -3.61
CA GLY A 280 -6.52 20.43 -3.54
C GLY A 280 -7.80 20.73 -4.33
N PRO A 281 -8.53 21.81 -4.01
CA PRO A 281 -9.83 22.11 -4.61
C PRO A 281 -9.66 22.53 -6.07
N GLN A 282 -10.12 21.69 -7.01
CA GLN A 282 -10.24 22.07 -8.41
C GLN A 282 -11.37 23.10 -8.58
N VAL A 283 -10.98 24.36 -8.76
CA VAL A 283 -11.84 25.41 -9.30
C VAL A 283 -12.04 25.12 -10.79
N TRP A 284 -13.26 24.74 -11.16
CA TRP A 284 -13.65 24.58 -12.57
C TRP A 284 -13.84 25.97 -13.21
N LEU A 285 -12.93 26.33 -14.12
CA LEU A 285 -13.18 27.40 -15.10
C LEU A 285 -13.69 26.76 -16.40
N PRO A 286 -14.80 27.24 -16.99
CA PRO A 286 -15.28 26.71 -18.26
C PRO A 286 -14.44 27.24 -19.43
N ALA A 287 -14.01 26.33 -20.31
CA ALA A 287 -13.31 26.65 -21.55
C ALA A 287 -14.28 27.18 -22.64
N PRO A 288 -13.78 27.97 -23.62
CA PRO A 288 -14.61 28.73 -24.55
C PRO A 288 -15.12 27.92 -25.74
N TRP A 289 -16.29 28.32 -26.23
CA TRP A 289 -17.01 27.74 -27.37
C TRP A 289 -16.39 28.12 -28.71
N GLY A 290 -16.12 27.13 -29.57
CA GLY A 290 -15.84 27.30 -31.00
C GLY A 290 -16.98 26.73 -31.88
N PRO A 291 -17.28 27.31 -33.05
CA PRO A 291 -18.56 27.11 -33.73
C PRO A 291 -18.58 25.88 -34.65
N ARG A 292 -19.73 25.20 -34.72
CA ARG A 292 -20.04 24.23 -35.78
C ARG A 292 -21.16 24.76 -36.68
N SER A 293 -20.88 24.82 -37.98
CA SER A 293 -21.80 25.04 -39.08
C SER A 293 -22.37 23.70 -39.58
N GLY A 294 -23.63 23.69 -40.05
CA GLY A 294 -24.19 22.55 -40.81
C GLY A 294 -25.71 22.33 -40.72
N SER A 295 -26.47 23.14 -41.47
CA SER A 295 -27.74 22.86 -42.21
C SER A 295 -28.82 21.87 -41.71
N GLN A 296 -30.01 22.47 -41.49
CA GLN A 296 -31.45 22.06 -41.44
C GLN A 296 -31.99 21.02 -42.48
N PRO A 297 -33.30 20.61 -42.52
CA PRO A 297 -34.51 21.14 -41.82
C PRO A 297 -35.61 20.15 -41.29
N ARG A 298 -36.37 20.69 -40.31
CA ARG A 298 -37.85 20.74 -40.07
C ARG A 298 -38.79 19.54 -40.33
N GLY A 299 -39.55 19.22 -39.27
CA GLY A 299 -40.93 18.69 -39.29
C GLY A 299 -41.52 18.63 -37.87
N ALA A 300 -42.62 19.33 -37.61
CA ALA A 300 -43.36 19.38 -36.33
C ALA A 300 -44.77 18.71 -36.50
N PRO A 301 -45.76 18.78 -35.58
CA PRO A 301 -45.78 19.07 -34.12
C PRO A 301 -46.74 18.11 -33.31
N ARG A 302 -47.02 18.52 -32.05
CA ARG A 302 -48.16 18.17 -31.14
C ARG A 302 -47.85 17.05 -30.13
N SER A 303 -48.20 17.08 -28.84
CA SER A 303 -49.05 17.92 -27.96
C SER A 303 -48.76 17.42 -26.52
N GLY A 304 -48.53 18.26 -25.51
CA GLY A 304 -49.58 18.77 -24.62
C GLY A 304 -49.28 18.45 -23.14
N PHE A 305 -49.78 19.30 -22.24
CA PHE A 305 -49.92 19.14 -20.78
C PHE A 305 -48.75 19.45 -19.83
N TRP A 306 -48.78 20.69 -19.31
CA TRP A 306 -48.59 21.06 -17.88
C TRP A 306 -50.00 21.12 -17.22
N PRO A 307 -50.22 21.20 -15.87
CA PRO A 307 -49.42 21.99 -14.92
C PRO A 307 -49.41 21.59 -13.40
N TYR A 308 -48.66 22.40 -12.62
CA TYR A 308 -48.67 22.64 -11.15
C TYR A 308 -48.11 21.54 -10.22
N GLY A 309 -47.34 21.83 -9.17
CA GLY A 309 -46.99 23.11 -8.54
C GLY A 309 -45.92 22.96 -7.45
N VAL A 310 -45.31 24.10 -7.12
CA VAL A 310 -44.30 24.33 -6.05
C VAL A 310 -45.03 24.63 -4.73
N PRO A 311 -44.43 24.30 -3.57
CA PRO A 311 -44.36 25.34 -2.53
C PRO A 311 -42.96 25.52 -1.94
N SER A 312 -42.63 26.80 -1.77
CA SER A 312 -41.50 27.36 -1.04
C SER A 312 -41.87 27.52 0.43
N LEU A 313 -40.97 27.18 1.36
CA LEU A 313 -40.98 27.68 2.75
C LEU A 313 -39.52 27.87 3.22
N ALA A 314 -39.22 29.08 3.69
CA ALA A 314 -37.94 29.54 4.22
C ALA A 314 -37.93 29.44 5.79
N PRO A 315 -36.94 30.00 6.52
CA PRO A 315 -35.99 29.25 7.35
C PRO A 315 -36.23 29.39 8.87
N GLY A 316 -35.68 28.45 9.65
CA GLY A 316 -35.68 28.47 11.13
C GLY A 316 -34.26 28.37 11.72
N PRO A 317 -34.06 28.77 12.99
CA PRO A 317 -32.88 29.54 13.40
C PRO A 317 -31.67 28.73 13.89
N VAL A 318 -30.54 29.43 13.84
CA VAL A 318 -29.18 29.08 14.26
C VAL A 318 -29.08 28.96 15.80
N GLY A 319 -28.55 27.83 16.28
CA GLY A 319 -28.05 27.65 17.64
C GLY A 319 -26.52 27.48 17.65
N PRO A 320 -25.80 27.91 18.70
CA PRO A 320 -24.34 28.04 18.69
C PRO A 320 -23.61 26.71 18.84
N PRO A 321 -22.35 26.60 18.34
CA PRO A 321 -21.50 25.44 18.59
C PRO A 321 -20.68 25.64 19.87
N ASP A 322 -20.93 24.83 20.89
CA ASP A 322 -20.00 24.70 22.01
C ASP A 322 -18.78 23.87 21.57
N GLN A 323 -17.63 24.56 21.56
CA GLN A 323 -16.31 23.98 21.44
C GLN A 323 -15.92 23.30 22.75
N ALA A 324 -15.79 21.99 22.74
CA ALA A 324 -14.91 21.27 23.64
C ALA A 324 -14.63 19.89 23.05
N PHE A 325 -13.44 19.66 22.50
CA PHE A 325 -12.77 18.37 22.66
C PHE A 325 -11.26 18.57 22.49
N GLY A 326 -10.56 18.24 23.56
CA GLY A 326 -9.14 18.45 23.73
C GLY A 326 -8.29 17.50 22.90
N LEU A 327 -7.05 17.94 22.76
CA LEU A 327 -5.89 17.19 22.34
C LEU A 327 -5.81 15.85 23.10
N MET A 328 -6.06 14.74 22.40
CA MET A 328 -5.56 13.44 22.81
C MET A 328 -4.53 12.96 21.80
N GLY A 329 -3.26 13.11 22.20
CA GLY A 329 -2.11 12.53 21.51
C GLY A 329 -2.26 11.01 21.45
N SER A 330 -2.04 10.46 20.25
CA SER A 330 -1.96 9.02 20.05
C SER A 330 -0.62 8.52 20.60
N GLN A 331 -0.60 8.06 21.86
CA GLN A 331 0.50 7.26 22.38
C GLN A 331 0.45 5.88 21.75
N VAL A 332 1.53 5.50 21.07
CA VAL A 332 1.76 4.13 20.61
C VAL A 332 2.06 3.28 21.85
N TRP A 333 1.14 2.38 22.19
CA TRP A 333 1.37 1.35 23.20
C TRP A 333 1.98 0.10 22.54
N LEU A 334 3.25 -0.16 22.84
CA LEU A 334 3.86 -1.48 22.67
C LEU A 334 3.46 -2.33 23.89
N PRO A 335 2.76 -3.48 23.75
CA PRO A 335 2.47 -4.32 24.89
C PRO A 335 3.74 -5.02 25.38
N ALA A 336 3.99 -4.90 26.69
CA ALA A 336 5.07 -5.56 27.40
C ALA A 336 4.97 -7.10 27.30
N LEU A 337 6.09 -7.73 26.97
CA LEU A 337 6.29 -9.17 27.00
C LEU A 337 6.48 -9.63 28.46
N TRP A 338 5.44 -10.17 29.09
CA TRP A 338 5.56 -10.97 30.32
C TRP A 338 4.80 -12.28 30.13
N GLY A 339 5.54 -13.39 30.08
CA GLY A 339 5.01 -14.74 30.23
C GLY A 339 4.98 -15.14 31.70
N PRO A 340 4.10 -16.07 32.12
CA PRO A 340 4.01 -16.49 33.52
C PRO A 340 5.13 -17.47 33.89
N GLN A 341 5.66 -17.31 35.11
CA GLN A 341 6.35 -18.37 35.85
C GLN A 341 5.35 -19.39 36.40
#